data_AF-A0A953MWT2-F1
#
_entry.id   AF-A0A953MWT2-F1
#
_cell.length_a   1.000
_cell.length_b   1.000
_cell.length_c   1.000
_cell.angle_alpha   90.00
_cell.angle_beta   90.00
_cell.angle_gamma   90.00
#
_symmetry.space_group_name_H-M   'P 1'
#
loop_
_entity.id
_entity.type
_entity.pdbx_description
1 polymer ?
#
loop_
_entity_poly.entity_id
_entity_poly.type
_entity_poly.pdbx_seq_one_letter_code
_entity_poly.pdbx_strand_id
1 'polypeptide(L)'
;MFEQYGSAMCRDDARLTVLRAALLALVLLAVTPVWSRTSDPAPTWQSLMAEADGLKDAGLYHRSVLMLDSALVVANVDGDQRAIGRLLRRKAVLFQLLGENDRALTVLYQALEVEKGRGEDLGLAEVLNHIGAIQHFQKNYEKAGDYYRRSGEIYQRLGLQRETAKYWNNMGSLYEDRGQPQNALVFHKHGLRIWETLQDTGWIGISDMHLGICQQQLGNWDSARTYLEASIRNLTGRNSELQLAVVYIIYGNNEISAGHPRLALRYCRMGLAMAEARHAKPFEQQACECLSKAYGALGDDGRALAMFRRSVALKDTLFGEARVQEMTRVEMDHEFAQRELADSLTRAKQQVEEELRHQGEVASEREGRNIAIFSGVAVLVLAGGLWSRLRHMRLSSARIQRERERSERLLLNILPASVAQELKDKGTAMARDYPGATILFSDFKDFTRISASMSAQALVEELDTCFKAFDRIITAKGIEKIKTIGDAYMCVGGLPDPTSTDPAGVVSAALEMQAYIAARKAAREKTGLPAFEMRVGIHTGSVVAGIVGMKKFAYDIWGDAVNTASAMESAGEAGKVNISEATFQCVKDEPGFVFTPRGKVQAKGKGEMEMYFVERG
;
A
#
# COMPACT_ATOMS: atom_id res chain seq x y z
N MET A 1 14.77 -44.49 51.86
CA MET A 1 14.35 -43.08 52.04
C MET A 1 14.14 -42.43 50.67
N PHE A 2 13.21 -42.95 49.85
CA PHE A 2 12.83 -42.38 48.55
C PHE A 2 11.49 -43.00 48.14
N GLU A 3 10.41 -42.67 48.85
CA GLU A 3 9.06 -43.12 48.46
C GLU A 3 7.95 -42.21 49.01
N GLN A 4 8.17 -40.88 48.96
CA GLN A 4 7.17 -39.91 49.46
C GLN A 4 6.97 -38.65 48.62
N TYR A 5 7.44 -38.61 47.37
CA TYR A 5 7.28 -37.43 46.49
C TYR A 5 6.57 -37.70 45.16
N GLY A 6 5.77 -38.78 45.06
CA GLY A 6 5.08 -39.18 43.83
C GLY A 6 3.57 -38.86 43.76
N SER A 7 2.93 -38.37 44.83
CA SER A 7 1.46 -38.29 44.91
C SER A 7 0.85 -36.88 44.86
N ALA A 8 1.67 -35.82 44.80
CA ALA A 8 1.18 -34.45 44.76
C ALA A 8 0.92 -33.91 43.33
N MET A 9 1.67 -34.35 42.32
CA MET A 9 1.54 -33.83 40.94
C MET A 9 0.35 -34.40 40.15
N CYS A 10 -0.21 -35.54 40.53
CA CYS A 10 -1.35 -36.14 39.82
C CYS A 10 -2.72 -35.65 40.31
N ARG A 11 -2.80 -34.92 41.44
CA ARG A 11 -4.07 -34.41 41.98
C ARG A 11 -4.43 -33.01 41.46
N ASP A 12 -3.46 -32.24 41.00
CA ASP A 12 -3.70 -30.89 40.47
C ASP A 12 -4.19 -30.91 39.01
N ASP A 13 -3.78 -31.90 38.21
CA ASP A 13 -4.22 -32.01 36.82
C ASP A 13 -5.68 -32.51 36.69
N ALA A 14 -6.10 -33.40 37.59
CA ALA A 14 -7.50 -33.84 37.67
C ALA A 14 -8.43 -32.71 38.11
N ARG A 15 -7.98 -31.84 39.03
CA ARG A 15 -8.75 -30.65 39.47
C ARG A 15 -8.79 -29.58 38.38
N LEU A 16 -7.71 -29.37 37.63
CA LEU A 16 -7.70 -28.44 36.49
C LEU A 16 -8.58 -28.93 35.34
N THR A 17 -8.64 -30.24 35.10
CA THR A 17 -9.46 -30.82 34.04
C THR A 17 -10.95 -30.78 34.40
N VAL A 18 -11.30 -31.03 35.67
CA VAL A 18 -12.67 -30.85 36.18
C VAL A 18 -13.07 -29.37 36.20
N LEU A 19 -12.16 -28.44 36.54
CA LEU A 19 -12.43 -27.00 36.45
C LEU A 19 -12.60 -26.53 35.00
N ARG A 20 -11.79 -27.04 34.05
CA ARG A 20 -11.93 -26.71 32.62
C ARG A 20 -13.20 -27.31 32.02
N ALA A 21 -13.59 -28.52 32.41
CA ALA A 21 -14.85 -29.13 31.99
C ALA A 21 -16.06 -28.42 32.63
N ALA A 22 -15.97 -27.99 33.89
CA ALA A 22 -17.00 -27.18 34.55
C ALA A 22 -17.08 -25.78 33.95
N LEU A 23 -15.96 -25.14 33.58
CA LEU A 23 -15.96 -23.87 32.84
C LEU A 23 -16.51 -24.03 31.42
N LEU A 24 -16.19 -25.12 30.71
CA LEU A 24 -16.74 -25.38 29.38
C LEU A 24 -18.24 -25.69 29.46
N ALA A 25 -18.69 -26.41 30.49
CA ALA A 25 -20.09 -26.70 30.74
C ALA A 25 -20.87 -25.45 31.20
N LEU A 26 -20.25 -24.55 31.97
CA LEU A 26 -20.82 -23.23 32.31
C LEU A 26 -20.84 -22.29 31.10
N VAL A 27 -19.84 -22.36 30.22
CA VAL A 27 -19.83 -21.62 28.94
C VAL A 27 -20.86 -22.20 27.97
N LEU A 28 -21.06 -23.52 27.93
CA LEU A 28 -22.08 -24.17 27.10
C LEU A 28 -23.50 -23.96 27.66
N LEU A 29 -23.70 -23.97 28.97
CA LEU A 29 -24.97 -23.62 29.63
C LEU A 29 -25.26 -22.11 29.57
N ALA A 30 -24.23 -21.25 29.46
CA ALA A 30 -24.37 -19.82 29.19
C ALA A 30 -24.62 -19.51 27.70
N VAL A 31 -24.46 -20.49 26.80
CA VAL A 31 -24.62 -20.34 25.34
C VAL A 31 -25.85 -21.08 24.81
N THR A 32 -26.57 -21.85 25.63
CA THR A 32 -27.87 -22.41 25.22
C THR A 32 -29.02 -21.48 25.64
N PRO A 33 -29.73 -20.84 24.70
CA PRO A 33 -30.94 -20.10 25.04
C PRO A 33 -32.09 -21.09 25.25
N VAL A 34 -32.47 -21.30 26.51
CA VAL A 34 -33.82 -21.81 26.85
C VAL A 34 -34.72 -20.61 27.01
N TRP A 35 -35.33 -20.12 25.93
CA TRP A 35 -36.51 -19.25 26.02
C TRP A 35 -37.48 -19.53 24.86
N SER A 36 -38.64 -20.05 25.24
CA SER A 36 -39.84 -20.10 24.42
C SER A 36 -40.59 -18.77 24.48
N ARG A 37 -40.82 -18.17 23.29
CA ARG A 37 -41.88 -17.21 22.88
C ARG A 37 -42.10 -16.00 23.82
N THR A 38 -41.74 -14.77 23.44
CA THR A 38 -42.11 -14.03 22.21
C THR A 38 -41.03 -12.98 21.86
N SER A 39 -40.77 -12.55 20.63
CA SER A 39 -40.58 -13.22 19.33
C SER A 39 -40.31 -12.11 18.30
N ASP A 40 -39.11 -11.54 18.28
CA ASP A 40 -38.38 -11.35 17.02
C ASP A 40 -36.89 -11.09 17.30
N PRO A 41 -35.97 -11.77 16.59
CA PRO A 41 -34.54 -11.54 16.71
C PRO A 41 -34.16 -10.14 16.17
N ALA A 42 -33.07 -9.57 16.69
CA ALA A 42 -32.50 -8.34 16.14
C ALA A 42 -32.28 -8.49 14.62
N PRO A 43 -32.66 -7.48 13.81
CA PRO A 43 -32.71 -7.64 12.35
C PRO A 43 -31.32 -7.85 11.78
N THR A 44 -31.13 -8.94 11.03
CA THR A 44 -29.89 -9.18 10.30
C THR A 44 -29.80 -8.28 9.08
N TRP A 45 -28.60 -8.04 8.56
CA TRP A 45 -28.45 -7.30 7.30
C TRP A 45 -29.22 -7.95 6.13
N GLN A 46 -29.44 -9.27 6.16
CA GLN A 46 -30.24 -9.97 5.15
C GLN A 46 -31.73 -9.65 5.28
N SER A 47 -32.25 -9.59 6.51
CA SER A 47 -33.65 -9.23 6.78
C SER A 47 -33.93 -7.79 6.33
N LEU A 48 -33.03 -6.85 6.67
CA LEU A 48 -33.12 -5.46 6.23
C LEU A 48 -32.99 -5.34 4.71
N MET A 49 -32.07 -6.09 4.09
CA MET A 49 -31.96 -6.13 2.62
C MET A 49 -33.22 -6.67 1.94
N ALA A 50 -33.87 -7.69 2.52
CA ALA A 50 -35.11 -8.25 1.99
C ALA A 50 -36.26 -7.24 2.10
N GLU A 51 -36.35 -6.51 3.21
CA GLU A 51 -37.31 -5.43 3.38
C GLU A 51 -37.03 -4.29 2.39
N ALA A 52 -35.77 -3.92 2.18
CA ALA A 52 -35.38 -2.96 1.16
C ALA A 52 -35.83 -3.40 -0.24
N ASP A 53 -35.68 -4.69 -0.58
CA ASP A 53 -36.16 -5.24 -1.85
C ASP A 53 -37.69 -5.13 -1.97
N GLY A 54 -38.43 -5.45 -0.91
CA GLY A 54 -39.89 -5.28 -0.89
C GLY A 54 -40.32 -3.82 -1.07
N LEU A 55 -39.63 -2.89 -0.43
CA LEU A 55 -39.87 -1.44 -0.59
C LEU A 55 -39.57 -0.96 -2.01
N LYS A 56 -38.48 -1.45 -2.62
CA LYS A 56 -38.14 -1.15 -4.02
C LYS A 56 -39.21 -1.67 -4.97
N ASP A 57 -39.69 -2.90 -4.76
CA ASP A 57 -40.74 -3.50 -5.60
C ASP A 57 -42.08 -2.77 -5.44
N ALA A 58 -42.33 -2.17 -4.26
CA ALA A 58 -43.45 -1.27 -4.00
C ALA A 58 -43.25 0.16 -4.55
N GLY A 59 -42.12 0.46 -5.20
CA GLY A 59 -41.79 1.79 -5.74
C GLY A 59 -41.32 2.80 -4.67
N LEU A 60 -41.14 2.38 -3.42
CA LEU A 60 -40.72 3.22 -2.30
C LEU A 60 -39.18 3.29 -2.24
N TYR A 61 -38.56 3.83 -3.29
CA TYR A 61 -37.11 3.78 -3.49
C TYR A 61 -36.31 4.45 -2.37
N HIS A 62 -36.76 5.57 -1.83
CA HIS A 62 -36.02 6.25 -0.76
C HIS A 62 -36.11 5.53 0.59
N ARG A 63 -37.25 4.91 0.90
CA ARG A 63 -37.38 4.03 2.07
C ARG A 63 -36.52 2.77 1.90
N SER A 64 -36.42 2.26 0.66
CA SER A 64 -35.51 1.16 0.33
C SER A 64 -34.04 1.56 0.55
N VAL A 65 -33.63 2.78 0.14
CA VAL A 65 -32.27 3.30 0.41
C VAL A 65 -31.97 3.38 1.90
N LEU A 66 -32.90 3.91 2.70
CA LEU A 66 -32.79 3.97 4.16
C LEU A 66 -32.57 2.57 4.76
N MET A 67 -33.34 1.59 4.29
CA MET A 67 -33.25 0.23 4.77
C MET A 67 -31.91 -0.42 4.41
N LEU A 68 -31.35 -0.12 3.22
CA LEU A 68 -29.99 -0.53 2.87
C LEU A 68 -28.92 0.16 3.70
N ASP A 69 -29.13 1.41 4.14
CA ASP A 69 -28.21 2.10 5.05
C ASP A 69 -28.19 1.45 6.43
N SER A 70 -29.35 1.05 6.95
CA SER A 70 -29.44 0.23 8.16
C SER A 70 -28.73 -1.11 7.99
N ALA A 71 -28.94 -1.79 6.86
CA ALA A 71 -28.26 -3.06 6.55
C ALA A 71 -26.73 -2.89 6.47
N LEU A 72 -26.24 -1.78 5.91
CA LEU A 72 -24.82 -1.46 5.83
C LEU A 72 -24.21 -1.22 7.22
N VAL A 73 -24.93 -0.58 8.14
CA VAL A 73 -24.46 -0.43 9.53
C VAL A 73 -24.27 -1.80 10.18
N VAL A 74 -25.27 -2.69 10.06
CA VAL A 74 -25.19 -4.06 10.59
C VAL A 74 -24.01 -4.81 9.97
N ALA A 75 -23.88 -4.80 8.64
CA ALA A 75 -22.78 -5.48 7.95
C ALA A 75 -21.39 -4.94 8.31
N ASN A 76 -21.27 -3.63 8.59
CA ASN A 76 -20.02 -3.02 9.07
C ASN A 76 -19.67 -3.45 10.49
N VAL A 77 -20.65 -3.52 11.40
CA VAL A 77 -20.46 -4.03 12.76
C VAL A 77 -20.01 -5.49 12.73
N ASP A 78 -20.61 -6.30 11.85
CA ASP A 78 -20.26 -7.71 11.67
C ASP A 78 -18.91 -7.90 10.96
N GLY A 79 -18.33 -6.85 10.39
CA GLY A 79 -17.10 -6.92 9.58
C GLY A 79 -17.26 -7.69 8.27
N ASP A 80 -18.49 -7.94 7.82
CA ASP A 80 -18.78 -8.72 6.62
C ASP A 80 -18.59 -7.87 5.35
N GLN A 81 -17.34 -7.86 4.88
CA GLN A 81 -16.96 -7.18 3.63
C GLN A 81 -17.75 -7.66 2.40
N ARG A 82 -18.35 -8.86 2.44
CA ARG A 82 -19.12 -9.41 1.30
C ARG A 82 -20.50 -8.81 1.27
N ALA A 83 -21.13 -8.75 2.44
CA ALA A 83 -22.39 -8.07 2.62
C ALA A 83 -22.27 -6.59 2.26
N ILE A 84 -21.20 -5.92 2.69
CA ILE A 84 -20.94 -4.50 2.36
C ILE A 84 -20.90 -4.28 0.83
N GLY A 85 -20.07 -5.04 0.09
CA GLY A 85 -19.99 -4.92 -1.37
C GLY A 85 -21.34 -5.15 -2.05
N ARG A 86 -22.09 -6.18 -1.62
CA ARG A 86 -23.42 -6.49 -2.15
C ARG A 86 -24.44 -5.38 -1.89
N LEU A 87 -24.48 -4.84 -0.67
CA LEU A 87 -25.42 -3.80 -0.25
C LEU A 87 -25.14 -2.47 -0.97
N LEU A 88 -23.87 -2.09 -1.12
CA LEU A 88 -23.48 -0.89 -1.86
C LEU A 88 -23.93 -0.95 -3.33
N ARG A 89 -23.76 -2.10 -4.01
CA ARG A 89 -24.25 -2.26 -5.38
C ARG A 89 -25.76 -2.13 -5.49
N ARG A 90 -26.50 -2.73 -4.56
CA ARG A 90 -27.97 -2.60 -4.50
C ARG A 90 -28.38 -1.14 -4.30
N LYS A 91 -27.69 -0.43 -3.40
CA LYS A 91 -27.92 1.00 -3.16
C LYS A 91 -27.65 1.85 -4.40
N ALA A 92 -26.59 1.53 -5.16
CA ALA A 92 -26.30 2.22 -6.41
C ALA A 92 -27.40 2.04 -7.47
N VAL A 93 -27.99 0.84 -7.58
CA VAL A 93 -29.13 0.60 -8.47
C VAL A 93 -30.34 1.46 -8.07
N LEU A 94 -30.60 1.64 -6.77
CA LEU A 94 -31.66 2.55 -6.32
C LEU A 94 -31.38 4.00 -6.70
N PHE A 95 -30.15 4.47 -6.55
CA PHE A 95 -29.79 5.82 -6.99
C PHE A 95 -29.92 6.00 -8.51
N GLN A 96 -29.66 4.97 -9.32
CA GLN A 96 -29.96 5.02 -10.75
C GLN A 96 -31.46 5.15 -11.03
N LEU A 97 -32.31 4.39 -10.32
CA LEU A 97 -33.78 4.49 -10.45
C LEU A 97 -34.30 5.88 -10.06
N LEU A 98 -33.64 6.54 -9.11
CA LEU A 98 -33.93 7.91 -8.69
C LEU A 98 -33.33 8.98 -9.64
N GLY A 99 -32.60 8.57 -10.67
CA GLY A 99 -31.91 9.47 -11.59
C GLY A 99 -30.72 10.22 -10.97
N GLU A 100 -30.23 9.76 -9.81
CA GLU A 100 -29.10 10.32 -9.06
C GLU A 100 -27.78 9.64 -9.47
N ASN A 101 -27.44 9.75 -10.75
CA ASN A 101 -26.31 9.02 -11.35
C ASN A 101 -24.94 9.30 -10.69
N ASP A 102 -24.71 10.53 -10.19
CA ASP A 102 -23.45 10.88 -9.53
C ASP A 102 -23.33 10.22 -8.14
N ARG A 103 -24.44 10.13 -7.40
CA ARG A 103 -24.49 9.39 -6.13
C ARG A 103 -24.35 7.89 -6.38
N ALA A 104 -24.98 7.37 -7.43
CA ALA A 104 -24.80 5.97 -7.85
C ALA A 104 -23.33 5.66 -8.18
N LEU A 105 -22.64 6.50 -8.95
CA LEU A 105 -21.21 6.34 -9.23
C LEU A 105 -20.35 6.40 -7.98
N THR A 106 -20.63 7.33 -7.06
CA THR A 106 -19.90 7.46 -5.79
C THR A 106 -19.98 6.16 -4.98
N VAL A 107 -21.19 5.60 -4.84
CA VAL A 107 -21.40 4.32 -4.14
C VAL A 107 -20.77 3.14 -4.88
N LEU A 108 -20.82 3.12 -6.22
CA LEU A 108 -20.15 2.08 -7.00
C LEU A 108 -18.63 2.13 -6.88
N TYR A 109 -18.02 3.31 -6.78
CA TYR A 109 -16.58 3.42 -6.53
C TYR A 109 -16.21 2.95 -5.12
N GLN A 110 -17.07 3.17 -4.11
CA GLN A 110 -16.88 2.57 -2.79
C GLN A 110 -16.96 1.03 -2.86
N ALA A 111 -17.96 0.49 -3.56
CA ALA A 111 -18.09 -0.95 -3.76
C ALA A 111 -16.88 -1.52 -4.52
N LEU A 112 -16.35 -0.78 -5.50
CA LEU A 112 -15.19 -1.19 -6.28
C LEU A 112 -13.94 -1.38 -5.41
N GLU A 113 -13.69 -0.50 -4.44
CA GLU A 113 -12.55 -0.60 -3.53
C GLU A 113 -12.71 -1.78 -2.56
N VAL A 114 -13.92 -2.03 -2.05
CA VAL A 114 -14.22 -3.21 -1.22
C VAL A 114 -13.94 -4.51 -1.99
N GLU A 115 -14.42 -4.62 -3.23
CA GLU A 115 -14.25 -5.84 -4.03
C GLU A 115 -12.79 -6.07 -4.48
N LYS A 116 -12.04 -5.01 -4.77
CA LYS A 116 -10.59 -5.11 -5.05
C LYS A 116 -9.81 -5.64 -3.85
N GLY A 117 -10.13 -5.18 -2.64
CA GLY A 117 -9.47 -5.64 -1.42
C GLY A 117 -9.74 -7.11 -1.08
N ARG A 118 -10.86 -7.66 -1.55
CA ARG A 118 -11.25 -9.07 -1.35
C ARG A 118 -10.63 -10.03 -2.36
N GLY A 119 -10.27 -9.55 -3.56
CA GLY A 119 -9.87 -10.41 -4.67
C GLY A 119 -11.01 -11.28 -5.22
N GLU A 120 -12.28 -10.89 -5.02
CA GLU A 120 -13.43 -11.61 -5.58
C GLU A 120 -13.77 -11.12 -6.99
N ASP A 121 -13.60 -12.00 -7.97
CA ASP A 121 -13.79 -11.71 -9.39
C ASP A 121 -15.26 -11.37 -9.74
N LEU A 122 -16.24 -12.09 -9.17
CA LEU A 122 -17.67 -11.86 -9.47
C LEU A 122 -18.15 -10.50 -8.93
N GLY A 123 -17.78 -10.20 -7.69
CA GLY A 123 -18.12 -8.96 -7.00
C GLY A 123 -17.72 -7.74 -7.84
N LEU A 124 -16.45 -7.76 -8.25
CA LEU A 124 -15.79 -6.79 -9.11
C LEU A 124 -16.47 -6.66 -10.49
N ALA A 125 -16.77 -7.77 -11.16
CA ALA A 125 -17.39 -7.74 -12.49
C ALA A 125 -18.77 -7.06 -12.50
N GLU A 126 -19.59 -7.34 -11.49
CA GLU A 126 -20.91 -6.71 -11.34
C GLU A 126 -20.80 -5.20 -11.12
N VAL A 127 -19.86 -4.75 -10.26
CA VAL A 127 -19.60 -3.31 -10.07
C VAL A 127 -19.18 -2.64 -11.38
N LEU A 128 -18.22 -3.23 -12.10
CA LEU A 128 -17.73 -2.69 -13.37
C LEU A 128 -18.87 -2.58 -14.40
N ASN A 129 -19.73 -3.59 -14.48
CA ASN A 129 -20.89 -3.57 -15.38
C ASN A 129 -21.88 -2.44 -15.03
N HIS A 130 -22.17 -2.21 -13.74
CA HIS A 130 -23.02 -1.11 -13.31
C HIS A 130 -22.41 0.27 -13.60
N ILE A 131 -21.10 0.44 -13.39
CA ILE A 131 -20.39 1.68 -13.76
C ILE A 131 -20.48 1.88 -15.28
N GLY A 132 -20.25 0.82 -16.06
CA GLY A 132 -20.40 0.84 -17.52
C GLY A 132 -21.78 1.32 -17.97
N ALA A 133 -22.85 0.85 -17.31
CA ALA A 133 -24.20 1.29 -17.60
C ALA A 133 -24.47 2.78 -17.31
N ILE A 134 -23.94 3.33 -16.22
CA ILE A 134 -24.06 4.77 -15.94
C ILE A 134 -23.29 5.58 -16.97
N GLN A 135 -22.06 5.17 -17.28
CA GLN A 135 -21.24 5.85 -18.29
C GLN A 135 -21.91 5.80 -19.68
N HIS A 136 -22.56 4.68 -20.01
CA HIS A 136 -23.34 4.54 -21.23
C HIS A 136 -24.50 5.53 -21.27
N PHE A 137 -25.29 5.61 -20.19
CA PHE A 137 -26.38 6.57 -20.06
C PHE A 137 -25.90 8.03 -20.16
N GLN A 138 -24.73 8.33 -19.61
CA GLN A 138 -24.06 9.64 -19.73
C GLN A 138 -23.44 9.90 -21.11
N LYS A 139 -23.61 9.00 -22.08
CA LYS A 139 -23.04 9.04 -23.44
C LYS A 139 -21.51 9.03 -23.49
N ASN A 140 -20.86 8.59 -22.41
CA ASN A 140 -19.42 8.38 -22.35
C ASN A 140 -19.06 7.00 -22.95
N TYR A 141 -19.35 6.81 -24.24
CA TYR A 141 -19.33 5.50 -24.90
C TYR A 141 -17.98 4.77 -24.82
N GLU A 142 -16.86 5.49 -24.92
CA GLU A 142 -15.52 4.91 -24.77
C GLU A 142 -15.33 4.29 -23.37
N LYS A 143 -15.60 5.07 -22.31
CA LYS A 143 -15.50 4.58 -20.92
C LYS A 143 -16.46 3.43 -20.65
N ALA A 144 -17.69 3.54 -21.13
CA ALA A 144 -18.68 2.48 -20.98
C ALA A 144 -18.21 1.17 -21.62
N GLY A 145 -17.66 1.24 -22.83
CA GLY A 145 -17.11 0.09 -23.54
C GLY A 145 -15.96 -0.58 -22.79
N ASP A 146 -15.06 0.20 -22.20
CA ASP A 146 -13.95 -0.33 -21.39
C ASP A 146 -14.45 -1.05 -20.13
N TYR A 147 -15.40 -0.46 -19.41
CA TYR A 147 -15.99 -1.08 -18.22
C TYR A 147 -16.75 -2.36 -18.55
N TYR A 148 -17.55 -2.36 -19.62
CA TYR A 148 -18.25 -3.56 -20.08
C TYR A 148 -17.28 -4.65 -20.50
N ARG A 149 -16.25 -4.34 -21.28
CA ARG A 149 -15.21 -5.31 -21.71
C ARG A 149 -14.57 -5.99 -20.51
N ARG A 150 -14.11 -5.20 -19.52
CA ARG A 150 -13.49 -5.74 -18.30
C ARG A 150 -14.45 -6.62 -17.50
N SER A 151 -15.74 -6.25 -17.41
CA SER A 151 -16.73 -7.10 -16.74
C SER A 151 -16.99 -8.40 -17.52
N GLY A 152 -17.07 -8.33 -18.85
CA GLY A 152 -17.31 -9.47 -19.74
C GLY A 152 -16.17 -10.49 -19.71
N GLU A 153 -14.92 -10.04 -19.72
CA GLU A 153 -13.74 -10.91 -19.59
C GLU A 153 -13.78 -11.73 -18.29
N ILE A 154 -14.22 -11.10 -17.18
CA ILE A 154 -14.37 -11.79 -15.90
C ILE A 154 -15.53 -12.79 -15.95
N TYR A 155 -16.70 -12.40 -16.45
CA TYR A 155 -17.85 -13.32 -16.56
C TYR A 155 -17.54 -14.55 -17.41
N GLN A 156 -16.81 -14.37 -18.52
CA GLN A 156 -16.37 -15.45 -19.38
C GLN A 156 -15.38 -16.37 -18.67
N ARG A 157 -14.38 -15.80 -17.98
CA ARG A 157 -13.41 -16.57 -17.18
C ARG A 157 -14.07 -17.38 -16.07
N LEU A 158 -15.14 -16.87 -15.46
CA LEU A 158 -15.91 -17.56 -14.42
C LEU A 158 -16.95 -18.55 -14.99
N GLY A 159 -17.12 -18.64 -16.31
CA GLY A 159 -18.11 -19.52 -16.93
C GLY A 159 -19.58 -19.10 -16.68
N LEU A 160 -19.82 -17.84 -16.30
CA LEU A 160 -21.15 -17.34 -15.97
C LEU A 160 -21.91 -16.96 -17.24
N GLN A 161 -22.58 -17.94 -17.84
CA GLN A 161 -23.28 -17.78 -19.13
C GLN A 161 -24.31 -16.66 -19.12
N ARG A 162 -25.14 -16.57 -18.07
CA ARG A 162 -26.18 -15.56 -17.95
C ARG A 162 -25.61 -14.13 -17.92
N GLU A 163 -24.57 -13.90 -17.13
CA GLU A 163 -23.93 -12.58 -17.04
C GLU A 163 -23.11 -12.25 -18.29
N THR A 164 -22.49 -13.26 -18.91
CA THR A 164 -21.81 -13.13 -20.21
C THR A 164 -22.80 -12.68 -21.30
N ALA A 165 -24.01 -13.23 -21.33
CA ALA A 165 -25.04 -12.85 -22.28
C ALA A 165 -25.56 -11.42 -22.04
N LYS A 166 -25.69 -10.99 -20.79
CA LYS A 166 -25.99 -9.57 -20.46
C LYS A 166 -24.87 -8.63 -20.93
N TYR A 167 -23.60 -9.01 -20.74
CA TYR A 167 -22.46 -8.26 -21.27
C TYR A 167 -22.56 -8.07 -22.79
N TRP A 168 -22.84 -9.15 -23.54
CA TRP A 168 -23.01 -9.07 -24.99
C TRP A 168 -24.14 -8.11 -25.38
N ASN A 169 -25.28 -8.16 -24.69
CA ASN A 169 -26.40 -7.24 -24.93
C ASN A 169 -26.05 -5.78 -24.62
N ASN A 170 -25.33 -5.52 -23.51
CA ASN A 170 -24.89 -4.18 -23.13
C ASN A 170 -23.91 -3.59 -24.16
N MET A 171 -22.96 -4.39 -24.66
CA MET A 171 -22.06 -3.98 -25.72
C MET A 171 -22.79 -3.73 -27.05
N GLY A 172 -23.78 -4.57 -27.38
CA GLY A 172 -24.62 -4.38 -28.56
C GLY A 172 -25.35 -3.04 -28.51
N SER A 173 -26.07 -2.77 -27.42
CA SER A 173 -26.78 -1.50 -27.22
C SER A 173 -25.83 -0.29 -27.26
N LEU A 174 -24.61 -0.42 -26.73
CA LEU A 174 -23.60 0.64 -26.84
C LEU A 174 -23.20 0.94 -28.29
N TYR A 175 -23.09 -0.06 -29.15
CA TYR A 175 -22.80 0.15 -30.57
C TYR A 175 -24.03 0.67 -31.34
N GLU A 176 -25.25 0.31 -30.94
CA GLU A 176 -26.48 0.90 -31.49
C GLU A 176 -26.49 2.42 -31.25
N ASP A 177 -26.23 2.85 -30.02
CA ASP A 177 -26.23 4.26 -29.63
C ASP A 177 -25.08 5.06 -30.25
N ARG A 178 -23.96 4.39 -30.60
CA ARG A 178 -22.87 4.99 -31.40
C ARG A 178 -23.17 5.11 -32.89
N GLY A 179 -24.33 4.64 -33.35
CA GLY A 179 -24.68 4.61 -34.77
C GLY A 179 -23.86 3.59 -35.57
N GLN A 180 -23.46 2.48 -34.93
CA GLN A 180 -22.69 1.40 -35.55
C GLN A 180 -23.49 0.07 -35.57
N PRO A 181 -24.61 0.01 -36.32
CA PRO A 181 -25.52 -1.13 -36.27
C PRO A 181 -24.89 -2.45 -36.73
N GLN A 182 -23.90 -2.43 -37.62
CA GLN A 182 -23.20 -3.64 -38.06
C GLN A 182 -22.43 -4.29 -36.92
N ASN A 183 -21.76 -3.49 -36.09
CA ASN A 183 -21.05 -3.98 -34.91
C ASN A 183 -22.09 -4.48 -33.88
N ALA A 184 -23.13 -3.70 -33.61
CA ALA A 184 -24.19 -4.08 -32.67
C ALA A 184 -24.83 -5.44 -33.00
N LEU A 185 -25.12 -5.72 -34.28
CA LEU A 185 -25.64 -7.03 -34.73
C LEU A 185 -24.77 -8.19 -34.28
N VAL A 186 -23.44 -8.06 -34.34
CA VAL A 186 -22.51 -9.12 -33.91
C VAL A 186 -22.70 -9.39 -32.43
N PHE A 187 -22.65 -8.35 -31.60
CA PHE A 187 -22.79 -8.47 -30.15
C PHE A 187 -24.16 -9.06 -29.75
N HIS A 188 -25.26 -8.56 -30.31
CA HIS A 188 -26.59 -9.09 -30.03
C HIS A 188 -26.78 -10.55 -30.48
N LYS A 189 -26.20 -10.97 -31.61
CA LYS A 189 -26.22 -12.38 -32.05
C LYS A 189 -25.39 -13.30 -31.15
N HIS A 190 -24.33 -12.79 -30.52
CA HIS A 190 -23.60 -13.55 -29.49
C HIS A 190 -24.45 -13.74 -28.23
N GLY A 191 -25.09 -12.67 -27.74
CA GLY A 191 -26.01 -12.75 -26.60
C GLY A 191 -27.19 -13.68 -26.86
N LEU A 192 -27.86 -13.53 -28.00
CA LEU A 192 -29.03 -14.34 -28.40
C LEU A 192 -28.75 -15.84 -28.35
N ARG A 193 -27.63 -16.31 -28.92
CA ARG A 193 -27.26 -17.74 -28.90
C ARG A 193 -27.15 -18.30 -27.49
N ILE A 194 -26.64 -17.51 -26.55
CA ILE A 194 -26.56 -17.93 -25.15
C ILE A 194 -27.97 -17.96 -24.54
N TRP A 195 -28.80 -16.95 -24.81
CA TRP A 195 -30.18 -16.92 -24.31
C TRP A 195 -31.04 -18.07 -24.84
N GLU A 196 -30.86 -18.47 -26.10
CA GLU A 196 -31.46 -19.66 -26.69
C GLU A 196 -31.02 -20.93 -25.99
N THR A 197 -29.73 -21.06 -25.69
CA THR A 197 -29.17 -22.19 -24.94
C THR A 197 -29.74 -22.25 -23.52
N LEU A 198 -29.91 -21.10 -22.86
CA LEU A 198 -30.52 -20.98 -21.54
C LEU A 198 -32.04 -21.09 -21.55
N GLN A 199 -32.67 -21.12 -22.73
CA GLN A 199 -34.11 -21.08 -22.94
C GLN A 199 -34.79 -19.89 -22.24
N ASP A 200 -34.06 -18.78 -22.06
CA ASP A 200 -34.56 -17.58 -21.41
C ASP A 200 -35.31 -16.72 -22.43
N THR A 201 -36.52 -17.19 -22.71
CA THR A 201 -37.41 -16.65 -23.73
C THR A 201 -37.72 -15.16 -23.53
N GLY A 202 -37.55 -14.57 -22.34
CA GLY A 202 -37.69 -13.12 -22.12
C GLY A 202 -36.51 -12.35 -22.69
N TRP A 203 -35.28 -12.80 -22.39
CA TRP A 203 -34.07 -12.21 -22.94
C TRP A 203 -33.85 -12.51 -24.43
N ILE A 204 -34.36 -13.64 -24.93
CA ILE A 204 -34.47 -13.90 -26.38
C ILE A 204 -35.31 -12.78 -27.02
N GLY A 205 -36.50 -12.50 -26.49
CA GLY A 205 -37.36 -11.44 -27.01
C GLY A 205 -36.73 -10.04 -26.97
N ILE A 206 -35.98 -9.71 -25.90
CA ILE A 206 -35.22 -8.45 -25.82
C ILE A 206 -34.11 -8.41 -26.88
N SER A 207 -33.41 -9.52 -27.10
CA SER A 207 -32.33 -9.59 -28.10
C SER A 207 -32.86 -9.47 -29.52
N ASP A 208 -34.01 -10.11 -29.81
CA ASP A 208 -34.74 -9.95 -31.07
C ASP A 208 -35.16 -8.49 -31.32
N MET A 209 -35.61 -7.78 -30.28
CA MET A 209 -35.95 -6.36 -30.39
C MET A 209 -34.76 -5.53 -30.87
N HIS A 210 -33.59 -5.69 -30.22
CA HIS A 210 -32.36 -4.99 -30.60
C HIS A 210 -31.87 -5.36 -32.00
N LEU A 211 -31.93 -6.64 -32.38
CA LEU A 211 -31.65 -7.05 -33.76
C LEU A 211 -32.61 -6.37 -34.76
N GLY A 212 -33.88 -6.21 -34.39
CA GLY A 212 -34.85 -5.41 -35.14
C GLY A 212 -34.41 -3.96 -35.31
N ILE A 213 -34.02 -3.28 -34.23
CA ILE A 213 -33.51 -1.89 -34.24
C ILE A 213 -32.28 -1.77 -35.15
N CYS A 214 -31.32 -2.68 -35.02
CA CYS A 214 -30.13 -2.71 -35.87
C CYS A 214 -30.49 -2.81 -37.36
N GLN A 215 -31.45 -3.68 -37.72
CA GLN A 215 -31.90 -3.83 -39.11
C GLN A 215 -32.63 -2.58 -39.61
N GLN A 216 -33.39 -1.89 -38.76
CA GLN A 216 -33.99 -0.60 -39.11
C GLN A 216 -32.93 0.46 -39.42
N GLN A 217 -31.89 0.56 -38.59
CA GLN A 217 -30.78 1.50 -38.82
C GLN A 217 -30.03 1.20 -40.13
N LEU A 218 -30.03 -0.05 -40.57
CA LEU A 218 -29.46 -0.48 -41.85
C LEU A 218 -30.41 -0.32 -43.06
N GLY A 219 -31.67 0.07 -42.83
CA GLY A 219 -32.69 0.19 -43.88
C GLY A 219 -33.33 -1.14 -44.32
N ASN A 220 -33.09 -2.23 -43.59
CA ASN A 220 -33.59 -3.57 -43.92
C ASN A 220 -34.96 -3.84 -43.26
N TRP A 221 -36.00 -3.15 -43.72
CA TRP A 221 -37.31 -3.10 -43.06
C TRP A 221 -38.00 -4.46 -42.90
N ASP A 222 -37.87 -5.37 -43.87
CA ASP A 222 -38.48 -6.71 -43.79
C ASP A 222 -37.75 -7.62 -42.79
N SER A 223 -36.42 -7.50 -42.73
CA SER A 223 -35.63 -8.21 -41.72
C SER A 223 -35.95 -7.68 -40.33
N ALA A 224 -36.05 -6.36 -40.17
CA ALA A 224 -36.49 -5.75 -38.93
C ALA A 224 -37.88 -6.26 -38.51
N ARG A 225 -38.83 -6.32 -39.44
CA ARG A 225 -40.17 -6.88 -39.19
C ARG A 225 -40.09 -8.29 -38.61
N THR A 226 -39.29 -9.16 -39.24
CA THR A 226 -39.16 -10.56 -38.83
C THR A 226 -38.66 -10.69 -37.38
N TYR A 227 -37.64 -9.91 -37.01
CA TYR A 227 -37.12 -9.88 -35.65
C TYR A 227 -38.11 -9.28 -34.65
N LEU A 228 -38.81 -8.20 -35.00
CA LEU A 228 -39.80 -7.58 -34.12
C LEU A 228 -41.01 -8.51 -33.87
N GLU A 229 -41.43 -9.29 -34.87
CA GLU A 229 -42.45 -10.32 -34.70
C GLU A 229 -41.99 -11.46 -33.79
N ALA A 230 -40.72 -11.88 -33.92
CA ALA A 230 -40.12 -12.85 -33.00
C ALA A 230 -40.10 -12.32 -31.57
N SER A 231 -39.70 -11.06 -31.39
CA SER A 231 -39.72 -10.36 -30.10
C SER A 231 -41.12 -10.35 -29.48
N ILE A 232 -42.15 -9.98 -30.25
CA ILE A 232 -43.55 -10.00 -29.79
C ILE A 232 -43.96 -11.40 -29.34
N ARG A 233 -43.69 -12.45 -30.16
CA ARG A 233 -44.04 -13.84 -29.80
C ARG A 233 -43.39 -14.27 -28.49
N ASN A 234 -42.12 -13.90 -28.30
CA ASN A 234 -41.35 -14.25 -27.11
C ASN A 234 -41.79 -13.47 -25.85
N LEU A 235 -42.24 -12.22 -25.99
CA LEU A 235 -42.64 -11.38 -24.83
C LEU A 235 -44.12 -11.49 -24.48
N THR A 236 -44.97 -11.99 -25.39
CA THR A 236 -46.41 -12.15 -25.15
C THR A 236 -46.69 -13.19 -24.05
N GLY A 237 -47.67 -12.91 -23.18
CA GLY A 237 -48.07 -13.82 -22.10
C GLY A 237 -47.16 -13.77 -20.87
N ARG A 238 -46.22 -12.81 -20.81
CA ARG A 238 -45.39 -12.52 -19.63
C ARG A 238 -45.84 -11.24 -18.95
N ASN A 239 -45.43 -11.06 -17.70
CA ASN A 239 -45.47 -9.76 -17.01
C ASN A 239 -44.42 -8.77 -17.61
N SER A 240 -44.36 -8.68 -18.94
CA SER A 240 -43.39 -7.93 -19.75
C SER A 240 -44.10 -6.91 -20.65
N GLU A 241 -45.28 -6.46 -20.22
CA GLU A 241 -46.12 -5.51 -20.96
C GLU A 241 -45.39 -4.21 -21.33
N LEU A 242 -44.47 -3.76 -20.46
CA LEU A 242 -43.65 -2.57 -20.71
C LEU A 242 -42.66 -2.79 -21.87
N GLN A 243 -41.96 -3.92 -21.88
CA GLN A 243 -41.06 -4.28 -22.99
C GLN A 243 -41.86 -4.46 -24.28
N LEU A 244 -43.04 -5.06 -24.20
CA LEU A 244 -43.92 -5.27 -25.34
C LEU A 244 -44.44 -3.93 -25.92
N ALA A 245 -44.72 -2.94 -25.06
CA ALA A 245 -45.06 -1.59 -25.49
C ALA A 245 -43.95 -0.97 -26.34
N VAL A 246 -42.69 -1.10 -25.90
CA VAL A 246 -41.51 -0.62 -26.64
C VAL A 246 -41.38 -1.29 -27.99
N VAL A 247 -41.53 -2.62 -28.05
CA VAL A 247 -41.45 -3.37 -29.32
C VAL A 247 -42.53 -2.90 -30.29
N TYR A 248 -43.76 -2.65 -29.83
CA TYR A 248 -44.82 -2.13 -30.70
C TYR A 248 -44.53 -0.71 -31.22
N ILE A 249 -43.92 0.16 -30.40
CA ILE A 249 -43.49 1.49 -30.84
C ILE A 249 -42.40 1.37 -31.91
N ILE A 250 -41.40 0.50 -31.70
CA ILE A 250 -40.32 0.25 -32.66
C ILE A 250 -40.88 -0.32 -33.97
N TYR A 251 -41.82 -1.27 -33.89
CA TYR A 251 -42.52 -1.83 -35.04
C TYR A 251 -43.30 -0.74 -35.79
N GLY A 252 -44.03 0.11 -35.07
CA GLY A 252 -44.73 1.24 -35.67
C GLY A 252 -43.78 2.14 -36.47
N ASN A 253 -42.63 2.50 -35.89
CA ASN A 253 -41.59 3.26 -36.58
C ASN A 253 -41.01 2.51 -37.80
N ASN A 254 -40.86 1.18 -37.74
CA ASN A 254 -40.45 0.37 -38.90
C ASN A 254 -41.39 0.56 -40.08
N GLU A 255 -42.70 0.43 -39.82
CA GLU A 255 -43.71 0.47 -40.86
C GLU A 255 -43.93 1.87 -41.42
N ILE A 256 -43.64 2.93 -40.66
CA ILE A 256 -43.59 4.29 -41.19
C ILE A 256 -42.48 4.38 -42.24
N SER A 257 -41.26 3.96 -41.87
CA SER A 257 -40.10 3.99 -42.78
C SER A 257 -40.25 3.08 -43.99
N ALA A 258 -40.96 1.96 -43.84
CA ALA A 258 -41.28 1.02 -44.92
C ALA A 258 -42.40 1.50 -45.87
N GLY A 259 -43.05 2.64 -45.58
CA GLY A 259 -44.14 3.17 -46.40
C GLY A 259 -45.53 2.56 -46.11
N HIS A 260 -45.72 1.95 -44.94
CA HIS A 260 -46.97 1.34 -44.49
C HIS A 260 -47.60 2.06 -43.27
N PRO A 261 -47.94 3.36 -43.37
CA PRO A 261 -48.34 4.15 -42.21
C PRO A 261 -49.69 3.71 -41.58
N ARG A 262 -50.57 3.04 -42.35
CA ARG A 262 -51.80 2.43 -41.79
C ARG A 262 -51.50 1.28 -40.82
N LEU A 263 -50.52 0.44 -41.18
CA LEU A 263 -50.07 -0.64 -40.31
C LEU A 263 -49.34 -0.08 -39.09
N ALA A 264 -48.50 0.94 -39.30
CA ALA A 264 -47.83 1.66 -38.22
C ALA A 264 -48.81 2.21 -37.17
N LEU A 265 -49.92 2.82 -37.58
CA LEU A 265 -50.94 3.33 -36.66
C LEU A 265 -51.44 2.25 -35.69
N ARG A 266 -51.65 1.02 -36.18
CA ARG A 266 -52.11 -0.10 -35.34
C ARG A 266 -51.10 -0.37 -34.23
N TYR A 267 -49.82 -0.54 -34.59
CA TYR A 267 -48.77 -0.85 -33.63
C TYR A 267 -48.45 0.31 -32.69
N CYS A 268 -48.34 1.56 -33.19
CA CYS A 268 -48.12 2.71 -32.31
C CYS A 268 -49.28 2.87 -31.29
N ARG A 269 -50.55 2.59 -31.67
CA ARG A 269 -51.69 2.62 -30.73
C ARG A 269 -51.62 1.53 -29.68
N MET A 270 -51.22 0.31 -30.06
CA MET A 270 -51.02 -0.78 -29.11
C MET A 270 -49.92 -0.43 -28.10
N GLY A 271 -48.80 0.13 -28.57
CA GLY A 271 -47.73 0.64 -27.71
C GLY A 271 -48.20 1.73 -26.75
N LEU A 272 -48.98 2.71 -27.24
CA LEU A 272 -49.54 3.76 -26.40
C LEU A 272 -50.47 3.20 -25.31
N ALA A 273 -51.41 2.33 -25.67
CA ALA A 273 -52.36 1.76 -24.72
C ALA A 273 -51.65 0.98 -23.60
N MET A 274 -50.59 0.22 -23.94
CA MET A 274 -49.78 -0.49 -22.95
C MET A 274 -48.98 0.46 -22.06
N ALA A 275 -48.39 1.52 -22.63
CA ALA A 275 -47.67 2.52 -21.86
C ALA A 275 -48.59 3.28 -20.88
N GLU A 276 -49.79 3.66 -21.33
CA GLU A 276 -50.81 4.33 -20.51
C GLU A 276 -51.29 3.44 -19.36
N ALA A 277 -51.55 2.14 -19.63
CA ALA A 277 -51.98 1.19 -18.62
C ALA A 277 -50.97 1.01 -17.48
N ARG A 278 -49.68 1.28 -17.73
CA ARG A 278 -48.60 1.20 -16.74
C ARG A 278 -48.10 2.58 -16.28
N HIS A 279 -48.79 3.65 -16.67
CA HIS A 279 -48.39 5.04 -16.37
C HIS A 279 -46.94 5.35 -16.75
N ALA A 280 -46.43 4.72 -17.80
CA ALA A 280 -45.04 4.81 -18.20
C ALA A 280 -44.81 5.99 -19.14
N LYS A 281 -44.74 7.19 -18.55
CA LYS A 281 -44.64 8.49 -19.26
C LYS A 281 -43.58 8.55 -20.37
N PRO A 282 -42.35 8.01 -20.23
CA PRO A 282 -41.38 7.99 -21.31
C PRO A 282 -41.87 7.23 -22.56
N PHE A 283 -42.56 6.11 -22.37
CA PHE A 283 -43.07 5.31 -23.49
C PHE A 283 -44.39 5.85 -24.04
N GLU A 284 -45.23 6.49 -23.21
CA GLU A 284 -46.37 7.28 -23.70
C GLU A 284 -45.88 8.38 -24.65
N GLN A 285 -44.81 9.07 -24.28
CA GLN A 285 -44.19 10.13 -25.06
C GLN A 285 -43.70 9.60 -26.42
N GLN A 286 -42.91 8.52 -26.42
CA GLN A 286 -42.41 7.89 -27.65
C GLN A 286 -43.53 7.35 -28.55
N ALA A 287 -44.58 6.77 -27.95
CA ALA A 287 -45.74 6.29 -28.69
C ALA A 287 -46.53 7.44 -29.34
N CYS A 288 -46.64 8.59 -28.65
CA CYS A 288 -47.23 9.79 -29.22
C CYS A 288 -46.42 10.35 -30.40
N GLU A 289 -45.09 10.33 -30.32
CA GLU A 289 -44.23 10.68 -31.47
C GLU A 289 -44.42 9.72 -32.65
N CYS A 290 -44.46 8.41 -32.39
CA CYS A 290 -44.75 7.38 -33.38
C CYS A 290 -46.09 7.65 -34.08
N LEU A 291 -47.15 7.91 -33.32
CA LEU A 291 -48.48 8.25 -33.84
C LEU A 291 -48.48 9.55 -34.64
N SER A 292 -47.77 10.58 -34.18
CA SER A 292 -47.62 11.84 -34.90
C SER A 292 -47.03 11.62 -36.28
N LYS A 293 -45.93 10.85 -36.37
CA LYS A 293 -45.28 10.51 -37.64
C LYS A 293 -46.20 9.69 -38.54
N ALA A 294 -46.93 8.72 -37.99
CA ALA A 294 -47.86 7.88 -38.74
C ALA A 294 -49.06 8.68 -39.31
N TYR A 295 -49.65 9.60 -38.53
CA TYR A 295 -50.72 10.47 -39.01
C TYR A 295 -50.24 11.46 -40.07
N GLY A 296 -49.05 12.05 -39.88
CA GLY A 296 -48.44 12.93 -40.88
C GLY A 296 -48.18 12.21 -42.22
N ALA A 297 -47.68 10.98 -42.17
CA ALA A 297 -47.50 10.14 -43.36
C ALA A 297 -48.81 9.76 -44.06
N LEU A 298 -49.96 9.90 -43.39
CA LEU A 298 -51.31 9.72 -43.96
C LEU A 298 -51.97 11.02 -44.43
N GLY A 299 -51.31 12.18 -44.23
CA GLY A 299 -51.87 13.50 -44.52
C GLY A 299 -52.90 13.99 -43.49
N ASP A 300 -52.94 13.40 -42.29
CA ASP A 300 -53.84 13.85 -41.21
C ASP A 300 -53.10 14.79 -40.25
N ASP A 301 -52.89 16.03 -40.70
CA ASP A 301 -52.11 17.03 -39.97
C ASP A 301 -52.74 17.39 -38.61
N GLY A 302 -54.07 17.33 -38.51
CA GLY A 302 -54.79 17.63 -37.27
C GLY A 302 -54.48 16.64 -36.16
N ARG A 303 -54.59 15.33 -36.45
CA ARG A 303 -54.22 14.29 -35.47
C ARG A 303 -52.72 14.18 -35.27
N ALA A 304 -51.92 14.44 -36.30
CA ALA A 304 -50.47 14.50 -36.17
C ALA A 304 -50.05 15.57 -35.16
N LEU A 305 -50.54 16.80 -35.32
CA LEU A 305 -50.24 17.92 -34.42
C LEU A 305 -50.75 17.67 -32.98
N ALA A 306 -51.92 17.05 -32.83
CA ALA A 306 -52.46 16.69 -31.52
C ALA A 306 -51.53 15.71 -30.78
N MET A 307 -51.06 14.67 -31.47
CA MET A 307 -50.12 13.70 -30.89
C MET A 307 -48.75 14.32 -30.60
N PHE A 308 -48.26 15.21 -31.48
CA PHE A 308 -47.03 15.95 -31.24
C PHE A 308 -47.12 16.87 -30.02
N ARG A 309 -48.21 17.62 -29.85
CA ARG A 309 -48.43 18.46 -28.66
C ARG A 309 -48.46 17.63 -27.38
N ARG A 310 -49.10 16.45 -27.44
CA ARG A 310 -49.11 15.51 -26.31
C ARG A 310 -47.70 15.01 -25.99
N SER A 311 -46.88 14.68 -26.99
CA SER A 311 -45.50 14.24 -26.74
C SER A 311 -44.64 15.35 -26.15
N VAL A 312 -44.82 16.60 -26.57
CA VAL A 312 -44.13 17.77 -25.97
C VAL A 312 -44.57 17.98 -24.53
N ALA A 313 -45.88 17.97 -24.24
CA ALA A 313 -46.38 18.11 -22.88
C ALA A 313 -45.85 16.99 -21.95
N LEU A 314 -45.79 15.75 -22.46
CA LEU A 314 -45.20 14.63 -21.73
C LEU A 314 -43.70 14.84 -21.50
N LYS A 315 -42.97 15.38 -22.49
CA LYS A 315 -41.55 15.72 -22.36
C LYS A 315 -41.33 16.77 -21.28
N ASP A 316 -42.14 17.82 -21.23
CA ASP A 316 -42.04 18.86 -20.21
C ASP A 316 -42.35 18.30 -18.81
N THR A 317 -43.31 17.38 -18.67
CA THR A 317 -43.53 16.68 -17.38
C THR A 317 -42.38 15.76 -16.98
N LEU A 318 -41.65 15.17 -17.94
CA LEU A 318 -40.47 14.33 -17.67
C LEU A 318 -39.26 15.14 -17.18
N PHE A 319 -39.16 16.43 -17.55
CA PHE A 319 -38.07 17.32 -17.14
C PHE A 319 -38.46 18.31 -16.03
N GLY A 320 -39.74 18.60 -15.83
CA GLY A 320 -40.19 19.86 -15.21
C GLY A 320 -40.75 19.82 -13.79
N GLU A 321 -41.52 18.82 -13.36
CA GLU A 321 -42.30 18.98 -12.11
C GLU A 321 -42.43 17.71 -11.26
N ALA A 322 -42.40 16.52 -11.87
CA ALA A 322 -42.44 15.26 -11.13
C ALA A 322 -41.21 15.09 -10.23
N ARG A 323 -40.03 15.59 -10.66
CA ARG A 323 -38.78 15.46 -9.90
C ARG A 323 -38.77 16.28 -8.61
N VAL A 324 -39.48 17.40 -8.57
CA VAL A 324 -39.55 18.25 -7.36
C VAL A 324 -40.59 17.71 -6.40
N GLN A 325 -41.81 17.41 -6.86
CA GLN A 325 -42.85 16.87 -5.98
C GLN A 325 -42.52 15.47 -5.45
N GLU A 326 -41.89 14.62 -6.25
CA GLU A 326 -41.47 13.30 -5.81
C GLU A 326 -40.29 13.40 -4.85
N MET A 327 -39.32 14.29 -5.07
CA MET A 327 -38.21 14.58 -4.13
C MET A 327 -38.69 15.21 -2.82
N THR A 328 -39.66 16.14 -2.86
CA THR A 328 -40.26 16.73 -1.64
C THR A 328 -41.12 15.71 -0.89
N ARG A 329 -41.88 14.87 -1.59
CA ARG A 329 -42.65 13.78 -0.98
C ARG A 329 -41.74 12.73 -0.36
N VAL A 330 -40.63 12.45 -1.01
CA VAL A 330 -39.55 11.58 -0.55
C VAL A 330 -38.80 12.13 0.65
N GLU A 331 -38.49 13.42 0.68
CA GLU A 331 -37.83 14.09 1.80
C GLU A 331 -38.77 14.08 3.02
N MET A 332 -40.06 14.33 2.79
CA MET A 332 -41.08 14.16 3.82
C MET A 332 -41.26 12.69 4.23
N ASP A 333 -41.23 11.72 3.32
CA ASP A 333 -41.28 10.27 3.63
C ASP A 333 -40.02 9.80 4.38
N HIS A 334 -38.87 10.43 4.12
CA HIS A 334 -37.60 10.20 4.81
C HIS A 334 -37.64 10.78 6.23
N GLU A 335 -38.12 12.00 6.42
CA GLU A 335 -38.34 12.60 7.74
C GLU A 335 -39.44 11.89 8.53
N PHE A 336 -40.53 11.47 7.88
CA PHE A 336 -41.65 10.76 8.51
C PHE A 336 -41.25 9.35 8.92
N ALA A 337 -40.55 8.61 8.06
CA ALA A 337 -39.99 7.29 8.42
C ALA A 337 -38.94 7.38 9.53
N GLN A 338 -38.13 8.45 9.57
CA GLN A 338 -37.21 8.71 10.68
C GLN A 338 -37.95 9.01 11.99
N ARG A 339 -39.06 9.77 11.95
CA ARG A 339 -39.89 10.07 13.13
C ARG A 339 -40.67 8.85 13.62
N GLU A 340 -41.26 8.06 12.72
CA GLU A 340 -41.99 6.84 13.06
C GLU A 340 -41.07 5.77 13.65
N LEU A 341 -39.86 5.63 13.10
CA LEU A 341 -38.81 4.76 13.64
C LEU A 341 -38.33 5.26 15.01
N ALA A 342 -38.16 6.57 15.20
CA ALA A 342 -37.78 7.16 16.50
C ALA A 342 -38.88 7.00 17.56
N ASP A 343 -40.16 7.17 17.19
CA ASP A 343 -41.31 7.05 18.09
C ASP A 343 -41.57 5.57 18.47
N SER A 344 -41.36 4.62 17.55
CA SER A 344 -41.46 3.18 17.85
C SER A 344 -40.29 2.70 18.72
N LEU A 345 -39.06 3.19 18.47
CA LEU A 345 -37.89 2.97 19.33
C LEU A 345 -38.08 3.56 20.74
N THR A 346 -38.80 4.67 20.86
CA THR A 346 -39.06 5.32 22.16
C THR A 346 -40.10 4.54 22.97
N ARG A 347 -41.17 4.02 22.34
CA ARG A 347 -42.17 3.17 23.01
C ARG A 347 -41.60 1.80 23.37
N ALA A 348 -40.81 1.19 22.48
CA ALA A 348 -40.10 -0.05 22.76
C ALA A 348 -39.05 0.13 23.88
N LYS A 349 -38.36 1.29 23.92
CA LYS A 349 -37.47 1.65 25.04
C LYS A 349 -38.22 1.83 26.35
N GLN A 350 -39.39 2.47 26.36
CA GLN A 350 -40.16 2.71 27.59
C GLN A 350 -40.68 1.41 28.21
N GLN A 351 -41.15 0.46 27.39
CA GLN A 351 -41.57 -0.87 27.86
C GLN A 351 -40.40 -1.68 28.42
N VAL A 352 -39.22 -1.57 27.79
CA VAL A 352 -37.98 -2.19 28.26
C VAL A 352 -37.45 -1.49 29.53
N GLU A 353 -37.60 -0.17 29.66
CA GLU A 353 -37.17 0.63 30.83
C GLU A 353 -37.98 0.36 32.10
N GLU A 354 -39.29 0.09 31.99
CA GLU A 354 -40.11 -0.30 33.14
C GLU A 354 -39.75 -1.69 33.67
N GLU A 355 -39.47 -2.64 32.77
CA GLU A 355 -38.98 -3.98 33.12
C GLU A 355 -37.56 -3.92 33.72
N LEU A 356 -36.70 -3.02 33.19
CA LEU A 356 -35.34 -2.75 33.70
C LEU A 356 -35.32 -1.99 35.02
N ARG A 357 -36.30 -1.12 35.32
CA ARG A 357 -36.39 -0.43 36.62
C ARG A 357 -36.56 -1.43 37.77
N HIS A 358 -37.35 -2.48 37.55
CA HIS A 358 -37.53 -3.52 38.56
C HIS A 358 -36.29 -4.41 38.73
N GLN A 359 -35.49 -4.61 37.67
CA GLN A 359 -34.18 -5.27 37.75
C GLN A 359 -33.04 -4.33 38.22
N GLY A 360 -33.24 -3.01 38.10
CA GLY A 360 -32.25 -1.94 38.25
C GLY A 360 -31.88 -1.60 39.69
N GLU A 361 -32.78 -1.80 40.66
CA GLU A 361 -32.43 -1.66 42.09
C GLU A 361 -31.36 -2.69 42.50
N VAL A 362 -31.37 -3.88 41.89
CA VAL A 362 -30.38 -4.95 42.11
C VAL A 362 -29.14 -4.76 41.21
N ALA A 363 -29.26 -4.04 40.09
CA ALA A 363 -28.18 -3.82 39.14
C ALA A 363 -27.31 -2.58 39.45
N SER A 364 -27.81 -1.55 40.13
CA SER A 364 -27.07 -0.33 40.47
C SER A 364 -25.78 -0.59 41.29
N GLU A 365 -25.82 -1.55 42.23
CA GLU A 365 -24.62 -2.02 42.95
C GLU A 365 -23.58 -2.70 42.03
N ARG A 366 -24.02 -3.33 40.94
CA ARG A 366 -23.15 -4.03 39.96
C ARG A 366 -22.64 -3.08 38.88
N GLU A 367 -23.42 -2.05 38.53
CA GLU A 367 -23.15 -1.10 37.46
C GLU A 367 -22.02 -0.13 37.84
N GLY A 368 -21.96 0.32 39.10
CA GLY A 368 -20.81 1.10 39.59
C GLY A 368 -19.49 0.35 39.49
N ARG A 369 -19.50 -0.96 39.80
CA ARG A 369 -18.31 -1.83 39.67
C ARG A 369 -17.95 -2.09 38.21
N ASN A 370 -18.95 -2.33 37.36
CA ASN A 370 -18.71 -2.63 35.94
C ASN A 370 -18.29 -1.39 35.14
N ILE A 371 -18.86 -0.21 35.41
CA ILE A 371 -18.43 1.06 34.80
C ILE A 371 -16.99 1.37 35.19
N ALA A 372 -16.59 1.15 36.44
CA ALA A 372 -15.20 1.31 36.86
C ALA A 372 -14.25 0.31 36.16
N ILE A 373 -14.69 -0.93 35.94
CA ILE A 373 -13.89 -1.95 35.22
C ILE A 373 -13.80 -1.61 33.72
N PHE A 374 -14.91 -1.27 33.06
CA PHE A 374 -14.95 -0.96 31.63
C PHE A 374 -14.24 0.37 31.30
N SER A 375 -14.35 1.38 32.15
CA SER A 375 -13.54 2.61 32.01
C SER A 375 -12.06 2.32 32.24
N GLY A 376 -11.72 1.47 33.21
CA GLY A 376 -10.35 0.97 33.40
C GLY A 376 -9.82 0.22 32.18
N VAL A 377 -10.61 -0.69 31.60
CA VAL A 377 -10.23 -1.46 30.41
C VAL A 377 -10.14 -0.57 29.17
N ALA A 378 -11.04 0.38 28.99
CA ALA A 378 -10.97 1.34 27.88
C ALA A 378 -9.72 2.23 27.98
N VAL A 379 -9.37 2.69 29.18
CA VAL A 379 -8.12 3.41 29.44
C VAL A 379 -6.91 2.52 29.19
N LEU A 380 -6.94 1.23 29.56
CA LEU A 380 -5.86 0.28 29.28
C LEU A 380 -5.71 -0.05 27.79
N VAL A 381 -6.81 -0.12 27.03
CA VAL A 381 -6.79 -0.36 25.57
C VAL A 381 -6.31 0.90 24.84
N LEU A 382 -6.76 2.09 25.24
CA LEU A 382 -6.26 3.35 24.70
C LEU A 382 -4.80 3.56 25.06
N ALA A 383 -4.40 3.27 26.31
CA ALA A 383 -3.00 3.30 26.74
C ALA A 383 -2.18 2.25 26.01
N GLY A 384 -2.71 1.05 25.76
CA GLY A 384 -2.06 -0.02 25.00
C GLY A 384 -1.89 0.34 23.53
N GLY A 385 -2.89 0.97 22.91
CA GLY A 385 -2.84 1.48 21.54
C GLY A 385 -1.86 2.66 21.39
N LEU A 386 -1.91 3.61 22.33
CA LEU A 386 -0.97 4.74 22.37
C LEU A 386 0.46 4.27 22.67
N TRP A 387 0.63 3.31 23.58
CA TRP A 387 1.91 2.67 23.90
C TRP A 387 2.44 1.86 22.72
N SER A 388 1.58 1.12 22.00
CA SER A 388 1.95 0.41 20.78
C SER A 388 2.42 1.38 19.70
N ARG A 389 1.70 2.49 19.48
CA ARG A 389 2.09 3.54 18.53
C ARG A 389 3.40 4.23 18.93
N LEU A 390 3.55 4.59 20.20
CA LEU A 390 4.79 5.16 20.75
C LEU A 390 5.94 4.15 20.68
N ARG A 391 5.69 2.86 20.89
CA ARG A 391 6.67 1.78 20.76
C ARG A 391 7.08 1.57 19.31
N HIS A 392 6.15 1.59 18.36
CA HIS A 392 6.44 1.53 16.93
C HIS A 392 7.27 2.74 16.48
N MET A 393 6.94 3.95 16.94
CA MET A 393 7.72 5.17 16.72
C MET A 393 9.11 5.09 17.35
N ARG A 394 9.24 4.56 18.58
CA ARG A 394 10.53 4.37 19.25
C ARG A 394 11.38 3.29 18.57
N LEU A 395 10.80 2.19 18.11
CA LEU A 395 11.52 1.12 17.42
C LEU A 395 11.97 1.53 16.02
N SER A 396 11.13 2.25 15.28
CA SER A 396 11.51 2.84 13.98
C SER A 396 12.58 3.92 14.15
N SER A 397 12.43 4.80 15.13
CA SER A 397 13.47 5.78 15.49
C SER A 397 14.76 5.10 15.93
N ALA A 398 14.70 4.02 16.71
CA ALA A 398 15.87 3.25 17.10
C ALA A 398 16.53 2.54 15.90
N ARG A 399 15.76 2.11 14.90
CA ARG A 399 16.31 1.53 13.66
C ARG A 399 17.00 2.60 12.82
N ILE A 400 16.36 3.74 12.62
CA ILE A 400 16.94 4.90 11.91
C ILE A 400 18.17 5.40 12.65
N GLN A 401 18.11 5.48 13.97
CA GLN A 401 19.23 5.90 14.82
C GLN A 401 20.37 4.89 14.74
N ARG A 402 20.12 3.57 14.76
CA ARG A 402 21.16 2.55 14.56
C ARG A 402 21.77 2.61 13.16
N GLU A 403 20.96 2.83 12.12
CA GLU A 403 21.46 2.96 10.75
C GLU A 403 22.29 4.25 10.59
N ARG A 404 21.86 5.36 11.21
CA ARG A 404 22.59 6.61 11.26
C ARG A 404 23.90 6.47 12.05
N GLU A 405 23.85 5.93 13.27
CA GLU A 405 25.04 5.64 14.09
C GLU A 405 26.01 4.69 13.37
N ARG A 406 25.50 3.70 12.63
CA ARG A 406 26.33 2.80 11.82
C ARG A 406 26.99 3.55 10.65
N SER A 407 26.24 4.42 9.97
CA SER A 407 26.77 5.25 8.89
C SER A 407 27.82 6.24 9.42
N GLU A 408 27.57 6.88 10.56
CA GLU A 408 28.49 7.82 11.20
C GLU A 408 29.75 7.12 11.68
N ARG A 409 29.61 5.96 12.34
CA ARG A 409 30.77 5.16 12.79
C ARG A 409 31.63 4.71 11.62
N LEU A 410 31.03 4.32 10.49
CA LEU A 410 31.79 3.94 9.30
C LEU A 410 32.55 5.13 8.68
N LEU A 411 31.94 6.31 8.66
CA LEU A 411 32.61 7.52 8.16
C LEU A 411 33.78 7.93 9.07
N LEU A 412 33.59 7.87 10.39
CA LEU A 412 34.61 8.18 11.40
C LEU A 412 35.75 7.14 11.45
N ASN A 413 35.51 5.92 10.95
CA ASN A 413 36.57 4.92 10.79
C ASN A 413 37.48 5.17 9.57
N ILE A 414 37.07 6.05 8.66
CA ILE A 414 37.78 6.35 7.40
C ILE A 414 38.42 7.74 7.46
N LEU A 415 37.76 8.69 8.13
CA LEU A 415 38.16 10.08 8.21
C LEU A 415 38.19 10.54 9.67
N PRO A 416 39.15 11.41 10.04
CA PRO A 416 39.14 12.04 11.36
C PRO A 416 37.83 12.80 11.61
N ALA A 417 37.38 12.84 12.87
CA ALA A 417 36.04 13.34 13.21
C ALA A 417 35.76 14.78 12.74
N SER A 418 36.74 15.68 12.87
CA SER A 418 36.65 17.07 12.43
C SER A 418 36.53 17.20 10.89
N VAL A 419 37.24 16.33 10.16
CA VAL A 419 37.26 16.30 8.70
C VAL A 419 35.99 15.66 8.14
N ALA A 420 35.50 14.59 8.79
CA ALA A 420 34.22 13.95 8.47
C ALA A 420 33.04 14.90 8.65
N GLN A 421 33.07 15.72 9.71
CA GLN A 421 32.03 16.72 9.98
C GLN A 421 32.07 17.84 8.92
N GLU A 422 33.25 18.35 8.58
CA GLU A 422 33.39 19.34 7.51
C GLU A 422 32.88 18.82 6.16
N LEU A 423 33.17 17.55 5.83
CA LEU A 423 32.67 16.91 4.61
C LEU A 423 31.13 16.78 4.60
N LYS A 424 30.51 16.45 5.74
CA LYS A 424 29.04 16.39 5.87
C LYS A 424 28.39 17.75 5.71
N ASP A 425 28.98 18.80 6.29
CA ASP A 425 28.36 20.13 6.34
C ASP A 425 28.53 20.90 5.02
N LYS A 426 29.68 20.75 4.35
CA LYS A 426 30.02 21.53 3.15
C LYS A 426 30.03 20.73 1.85
N GLY A 427 29.96 19.40 1.91
CA GLY A 427 30.08 18.50 0.76
C GLY A 427 31.52 18.33 0.22
N THR A 428 32.48 19.12 0.73
CA THR A 428 33.92 19.06 0.40
C THR A 428 34.74 19.39 1.64
N ALA A 429 35.90 18.75 1.83
CA ALA A 429 36.88 19.13 2.85
C ALA A 429 38.10 19.79 2.19
N MET A 430 38.52 20.95 2.70
CA MET A 430 39.66 21.69 2.16
C MET A 430 40.99 21.11 2.64
N ALA A 431 42.01 21.17 1.79
CA ALA A 431 43.38 20.87 2.20
C ALA A 431 43.90 21.94 3.18
N ARG A 432 44.68 21.52 4.18
CA ARG A 432 45.22 22.39 5.24
C ARG A 432 46.73 22.17 5.42
N ASP A 433 47.44 23.25 5.69
CA ASP A 433 48.87 23.23 5.99
C ASP A 433 49.13 23.01 7.48
N TYR A 434 50.07 22.12 7.80
CA TYR A 434 50.49 21.76 9.14
C TYR A 434 52.01 21.91 9.24
N PRO A 435 52.53 22.97 9.86
CA PRO A 435 53.97 23.28 9.81
C PRO A 435 54.86 22.34 10.65
N GLY A 436 54.31 21.63 11.64
CA GLY A 436 55.06 20.83 12.62
C GLY A 436 54.54 19.41 12.82
N ALA A 437 54.13 18.73 11.74
CA ALA A 437 53.65 17.36 11.82
C ALA A 437 54.79 16.37 12.08
N THR A 438 54.59 15.42 13.00
CA THR A 438 55.59 14.38 13.30
C THR A 438 55.17 13.05 12.67
N ILE A 439 55.87 12.65 11.61
CA ILE A 439 55.50 11.53 10.76
C ILE A 439 56.33 10.31 11.15
N LEU A 440 55.66 9.17 11.33
CA LEU A 440 56.27 7.87 11.59
C LEU A 440 56.01 6.94 10.41
N PHE A 441 57.09 6.36 9.88
CA PHE A 441 57.05 5.23 8.97
C PHE A 441 57.64 4.01 9.66
N SER A 442 56.98 2.87 9.53
CA SER A 442 57.57 1.58 9.87
C SER A 442 57.45 0.59 8.73
N ASP A 443 58.38 -0.36 8.65
CA ASP A 443 58.45 -1.39 7.62
C ASP A 443 58.93 -2.71 8.24
N PHE A 444 58.50 -3.85 7.68
CA PHE A 444 58.96 -5.16 8.15
C PHE A 444 60.21 -5.60 7.38
N LYS A 445 61.30 -5.84 8.11
CA LYS A 445 62.54 -6.34 7.52
C LYS A 445 62.32 -7.73 6.90
N ASP A 446 62.93 -7.96 5.74
CA ASP A 446 62.87 -9.21 4.98
C ASP A 446 61.44 -9.68 4.64
N PHE A 447 60.47 -8.77 4.60
CA PHE A 447 59.06 -9.13 4.41
C PHE A 447 58.82 -10.03 3.19
N THR A 448 59.43 -9.73 2.04
CA THR A 448 59.31 -10.56 0.82
C THR A 448 59.78 -12.01 1.04
N ARG A 449 60.85 -12.20 1.82
CA ARG A 449 61.37 -13.53 2.14
C ARG A 449 60.48 -14.26 3.15
N ILE A 450 60.00 -13.55 4.17
CA ILE A 450 59.14 -14.13 5.21
C ILE A 450 57.77 -14.49 4.64
N SER A 451 57.16 -13.61 3.85
CA SER A 451 55.88 -13.83 3.18
C SER A 451 55.89 -15.04 2.24
N ALA A 452 57.00 -15.33 1.55
CA ALA A 452 57.17 -16.52 0.71
C ALA A 452 57.12 -17.84 1.51
N SER A 453 57.40 -17.80 2.82
CA SER A 453 57.35 -18.96 3.71
C SER A 453 56.00 -19.14 4.42
N MET A 454 55.01 -18.28 4.12
CA MET A 454 53.69 -18.27 4.75
C MET A 454 52.59 -18.46 3.70
N SER A 455 51.44 -19.01 4.12
CA SER A 455 50.25 -18.96 3.26
C SER A 455 49.73 -17.52 3.19
N ALA A 456 49.05 -17.17 2.08
CA ALA A 456 48.48 -15.84 1.91
C ALA A 456 47.52 -15.46 3.05
N GLN A 457 46.72 -16.42 3.54
CA GLN A 457 45.82 -16.21 4.67
C GLN A 457 46.58 -15.96 5.97
N ALA A 458 47.58 -16.79 6.30
CA ALA A 458 48.36 -16.62 7.53
C ALA A 458 49.19 -15.33 7.53
N LEU A 459 49.66 -14.89 6.35
CA LEU A 459 50.35 -13.63 6.18
C LEU A 459 49.44 -12.44 6.47
N VAL A 460 48.22 -12.44 5.91
CA VAL A 460 47.23 -11.39 6.13
C VAL A 460 46.81 -11.35 7.61
N GLU A 461 46.59 -12.50 8.24
CA GLU A 461 46.26 -12.59 9.67
C GLU A 461 47.38 -12.06 10.58
N GLU A 462 48.64 -12.32 10.24
CA GLU A 462 49.76 -11.80 11.04
C GLU A 462 49.96 -10.29 10.86
N LEU A 463 49.83 -9.78 9.62
CA LEU A 463 49.85 -8.35 9.34
C LEU A 463 48.72 -7.63 10.09
N ASP A 464 47.50 -8.16 10.03
CA ASP A 464 46.34 -7.63 10.75
C ASP A 464 46.56 -7.64 12.27
N THR A 465 47.18 -8.70 12.81
CA THR A 465 47.54 -8.78 14.22
C THR A 465 48.49 -7.66 14.64
N CYS A 466 49.55 -7.43 13.85
CA CYS A 466 50.53 -6.39 14.11
C CYS A 466 49.92 -4.99 13.97
N PHE A 467 49.20 -4.73 12.87
CA PHE A 467 48.59 -3.43 12.62
C PHE A 467 47.47 -3.11 13.62
N LYS A 468 46.72 -4.09 14.13
CA LYS A 468 45.77 -3.85 15.24
C LYS A 468 46.47 -3.45 16.53
N ALA A 469 47.64 -3.99 16.82
CA ALA A 469 48.42 -3.58 17.99
C ALA A 469 48.94 -2.15 17.80
N PHE A 470 49.42 -1.83 16.60
CA PHE A 470 49.86 -0.48 16.23
C PHE A 470 48.73 0.54 16.34
N ASP A 471 47.57 0.24 15.75
CA ASP A 471 46.36 1.07 15.82
C ASP A 471 46.01 1.39 17.29
N ARG A 472 46.11 0.42 18.22
CA ARG A 472 45.87 0.66 19.65
C ARG A 472 46.90 1.59 20.28
N ILE A 473 48.18 1.40 19.98
CA ILE A 473 49.28 2.21 20.51
C ILE A 473 49.13 3.67 20.05
N ILE A 474 48.90 3.89 18.76
CA ILE A 474 48.80 5.25 18.21
C ILE A 474 47.52 5.96 18.69
N THR A 475 46.40 5.22 18.78
CA THR A 475 45.13 5.77 19.27
C THR A 475 45.24 6.24 20.72
N ALA A 476 45.95 5.49 21.57
CA ALA A 476 46.15 5.85 22.98
C ALA A 476 46.94 7.15 23.17
N LYS A 477 47.65 7.61 22.14
CA LYS A 477 48.47 8.83 22.16
C LYS A 477 47.91 9.94 21.24
N GLY A 478 46.71 9.77 20.69
CA GLY A 478 46.08 10.77 19.81
C GLY A 478 46.75 10.92 18.43
N ILE A 479 47.51 9.92 18.01
CA ILE A 479 48.24 9.91 16.74
C ILE A 479 47.31 9.37 15.66
N GLU A 480 47.27 10.05 14.51
CA GLU A 480 46.38 9.71 13.40
C GLU A 480 47.01 8.69 12.45
N LYS A 481 46.23 7.69 12.05
CA LYS A 481 46.66 6.71 11.04
C LYS A 481 46.45 7.32 9.66
N ILE A 482 47.47 7.28 8.82
CA ILE A 482 47.33 7.73 7.43
C ILE A 482 46.98 6.55 6.54
N LYS A 483 47.87 5.56 6.45
CA LYS A 483 47.66 4.39 5.58
C LYS A 483 48.64 3.27 5.92
N THR A 484 48.35 2.10 5.37
CA THR A 484 49.33 1.04 5.20
C THR A 484 49.77 1.01 3.73
N ILE A 485 51.04 0.71 3.49
CA ILE A 485 51.63 0.63 2.14
C ILE A 485 52.32 -0.73 2.03
N GLY A 486 51.57 -1.74 1.62
CA GLY A 486 52.05 -3.13 1.70
C GLY A 486 52.24 -3.55 3.15
N ASP A 487 53.47 -3.84 3.52
CA ASP A 487 53.94 -4.19 4.86
C ASP A 487 54.35 -2.98 5.71
N ALA A 488 54.41 -1.79 5.11
CA ALA A 488 54.69 -0.56 5.82
C ALA A 488 53.45 0.05 6.48
N TYR A 489 53.66 0.73 7.60
CA TYR A 489 52.66 1.45 8.38
C TYR A 489 53.04 2.92 8.50
N MET A 490 52.09 3.81 8.24
CA MET A 490 52.29 5.26 8.25
C MET A 490 51.27 5.94 9.17
N CYS A 491 51.77 6.71 10.13
CA CYS A 491 50.96 7.54 11.02
C CYS A 491 51.62 8.89 11.28
N VAL A 492 50.86 9.83 11.82
CA VAL A 492 51.32 11.20 12.03
C VAL A 492 50.73 11.81 13.31
N GLY A 493 51.59 12.46 14.10
CA GLY A 493 51.19 13.28 15.24
C GLY A 493 50.99 14.74 14.84
N GLY A 494 50.08 15.43 15.54
CA GLY A 494 49.72 16.83 15.27
C GLY A 494 48.68 17.01 14.15
N LEU A 495 47.97 15.94 13.76
CA LEU A 495 46.88 15.97 12.80
C LEU A 495 45.70 15.13 13.30
N PRO A 496 44.45 15.47 12.91
CA PRO A 496 44.05 16.70 12.17
C PRO A 496 44.12 17.97 13.04
N ASP A 497 44.39 17.80 14.34
CA ASP A 497 44.53 18.86 15.34
C ASP A 497 46.02 18.97 15.74
N PRO A 498 46.67 20.14 15.56
CA PRO A 498 48.06 20.36 15.97
C PRO A 498 48.34 20.08 17.45
N THR A 499 47.29 20.04 18.29
CA THR A 499 47.39 19.76 19.73
C THR A 499 47.18 18.29 20.09
N SER A 500 46.87 17.41 19.12
CA SER A 500 46.48 16.02 19.39
C SER A 500 47.62 15.16 19.95
N THR A 501 48.85 15.45 19.54
CA THR A 501 50.06 14.75 19.99
C THR A 501 51.27 15.63 19.81
N ASP A 502 52.17 15.61 20.78
CA ASP A 502 53.50 16.18 20.69
C ASP A 502 54.50 15.23 19.98
N PRO A 503 55.66 15.73 19.51
CA PRO A 503 56.69 14.88 18.91
C PRO A 503 57.18 13.74 19.83
N ALA A 504 57.21 13.99 21.15
CA ALA A 504 57.59 12.99 22.16
C ALA A 504 56.61 11.81 22.21
N GLY A 505 55.31 12.07 22.08
CA GLY A 505 54.27 11.05 22.00
C GLY A 505 54.44 10.12 20.80
N VAL A 506 54.84 10.65 19.64
CA VAL A 506 55.12 9.83 18.45
C VAL A 506 56.36 8.95 18.64
N VAL A 507 57.42 9.48 19.23
CA VAL A 507 58.62 8.71 19.58
C VAL A 507 58.29 7.61 20.60
N SER A 508 57.48 7.94 21.61
CA SER A 508 56.99 6.98 22.61
C SER A 508 56.18 5.85 21.96
N ALA A 509 55.30 6.18 20.99
CA ALA A 509 54.53 5.19 20.22
C ALA A 509 55.44 4.24 19.45
N ALA A 510 56.45 4.76 18.75
CA ALA A 510 57.42 3.97 18.01
C ALA A 510 58.16 2.96 18.90
N LEU A 511 58.58 3.39 20.09
CA LEU A 511 59.25 2.53 21.06
C LEU A 511 58.31 1.41 21.57
N GLU A 512 57.04 1.73 21.81
CA GLU A 512 56.03 0.73 22.19
C GLU A 512 55.74 -0.26 21.06
N MET A 513 55.68 0.20 19.81
CA MET A 513 55.51 -0.66 18.64
C MET A 513 56.71 -1.60 18.48
N GLN A 514 57.94 -1.10 18.67
CA GLN A 514 59.15 -1.94 18.65
C GLN A 514 59.13 -3.00 19.75
N ALA A 515 58.77 -2.61 20.98
CA ALA A 515 58.65 -3.55 22.09
C ALA A 515 57.59 -4.64 21.83
N TYR A 516 56.45 -4.28 21.25
CA TYR A 516 55.42 -5.23 20.85
C TYR A 516 55.93 -6.24 19.81
N ILE A 517 56.61 -5.76 18.75
CA ILE A 517 57.17 -6.64 17.72
C ILE A 517 58.24 -7.56 18.29
N ALA A 518 59.11 -7.06 19.17
CA ALA A 518 60.12 -7.89 19.85
C ALA A 518 59.47 -9.02 20.68
N ALA A 519 58.43 -8.70 21.45
CA ALA A 519 57.68 -9.69 22.22
C ALA A 519 56.95 -10.71 21.32
N ARG A 520 56.34 -10.23 20.23
CA ARG A 520 55.63 -11.06 19.24
C ARG A 520 56.59 -12.01 18.54
N LYS A 521 57.78 -11.53 18.16
CA LYS A 521 58.86 -12.34 17.58
C LYS A 521 59.27 -13.45 18.53
N ALA A 522 59.60 -13.13 19.78
CA ALA A 522 59.98 -14.12 20.79
C ALA A 522 58.89 -15.18 21.03
N ALA A 523 57.61 -14.81 20.97
CA ALA A 523 56.49 -15.75 21.11
C ALA A 523 56.37 -16.68 19.90
N ARG A 524 56.53 -16.17 18.67
CA ARG A 524 56.40 -16.95 17.43
C ARG A 524 57.57 -17.90 17.22
N GLU A 525 58.78 -17.45 17.54
CA GLU A 525 59.99 -18.28 17.48
C GLU A 525 59.91 -19.49 18.42
N LYS A 526 59.33 -19.34 19.62
CA LYS A 526 59.06 -20.48 20.54
C LYS A 526 58.16 -21.54 19.93
N THR A 527 57.31 -21.17 18.99
CA THR A 527 56.37 -22.05 18.29
C THR A 527 56.87 -22.47 16.90
N GLY A 528 58.10 -22.11 16.52
CA GLY A 528 58.68 -22.44 15.20
C GLY A 528 58.03 -21.71 14.02
N LEU A 529 57.31 -20.60 14.26
CA LEU A 529 56.62 -19.84 13.23
C LEU A 529 57.49 -18.68 12.71
N PRO A 530 57.38 -18.30 11.42
CA PRO A 530 58.08 -17.12 10.88
C PRO A 530 57.68 -15.85 11.64
N ALA A 531 58.64 -14.97 11.94
CA ALA A 531 58.44 -13.78 12.74
C ALA A 531 59.04 -12.53 12.07
N PHE A 532 58.41 -11.38 12.29
CA PHE A 532 58.85 -10.10 11.73
C PHE A 532 59.79 -9.35 12.68
N GLU A 533 60.68 -8.57 12.08
CA GLU A 533 61.39 -7.47 12.73
C GLU A 533 60.95 -6.17 12.06
N MET A 534 60.93 -5.07 12.81
CA MET A 534 60.43 -3.79 12.32
C MET A 534 61.56 -2.75 12.29
N ARG A 535 61.61 -1.96 11.23
CA ARG A 535 62.34 -0.68 11.17
C ARG A 535 61.38 0.46 11.43
N VAL A 536 61.85 1.52 12.07
CA VAL A 536 61.06 2.74 12.28
C VAL A 536 61.88 3.97 11.96
N GLY A 537 61.26 4.90 11.23
CA GLY A 537 61.77 6.22 10.89
C GLY A 537 60.81 7.32 11.30
N ILE A 538 61.33 8.37 11.95
CA ILE A 538 60.51 9.51 12.39
C ILE A 538 61.12 10.83 11.93
N HIS A 539 60.30 11.69 11.35
CA HIS A 539 60.68 13.05 10.97
C HIS A 539 59.58 14.05 11.32
N THR A 540 59.98 15.22 11.79
CA THR A 540 59.10 16.35 12.11
C THR A 540 59.28 17.45 11.08
N GLY A 541 58.20 17.87 10.42
CA GLY A 541 58.26 18.90 9.39
C GLY A 541 56.88 19.29 8.84
N SER A 542 56.88 20.20 7.87
CA SER A 542 55.64 20.75 7.31
C SER A 542 54.99 19.81 6.28
N VAL A 543 53.66 19.65 6.38
CA VAL A 543 52.85 18.86 5.45
C VAL A 543 51.54 19.56 5.11
N VAL A 544 50.98 19.21 3.96
CA VAL A 544 49.60 19.52 3.58
C VAL A 544 48.76 18.28 3.79
N ALA A 545 47.62 18.36 4.47
CA ALA A 545 46.71 17.25 4.65
C ALA A 545 45.33 17.53 4.06
N GLY A 546 44.65 16.49 3.58
CA GLY A 546 43.36 16.66 2.91
C GLY A 546 42.74 15.33 2.46
N ILE A 547 41.51 15.40 1.95
CA ILE A 547 40.79 14.24 1.42
C ILE A 547 41.02 14.13 -0.09
N VAL A 548 41.36 12.93 -0.58
CA VAL A 548 41.42 12.60 -2.00
C VAL A 548 40.45 11.48 -2.37
N GLY A 549 39.92 11.54 -3.59
CA GLY A 549 39.07 10.50 -4.19
C GLY A 549 37.58 10.86 -4.22
N MET A 550 36.89 10.47 -5.30
CA MET A 550 35.43 10.70 -5.46
C MET A 550 34.56 9.54 -4.95
N LYS A 551 35.09 8.32 -4.91
CA LYS A 551 34.36 7.09 -4.51
C LYS A 551 34.96 6.38 -3.29
N LYS A 552 36.28 6.49 -3.10
CA LYS A 552 37.02 5.97 -1.96
C LYS A 552 37.75 7.15 -1.33
N PHE A 553 37.07 7.86 -0.43
CA PHE A 553 37.69 8.98 0.28
C PHE A 553 38.85 8.47 1.14
N ALA A 554 40.01 9.10 1.01
CA ALA A 554 41.17 8.84 1.85
C ALA A 554 41.70 10.17 2.40
N TYR A 555 41.89 10.24 3.71
CA TYR A 555 42.61 11.35 4.34
C TYR A 555 44.11 11.05 4.28
N ASP A 556 44.88 11.96 3.69
CA ASP A 556 46.29 11.72 3.39
C ASP A 556 47.11 13.00 3.57
N ILE A 557 48.43 12.86 3.59
CA ILE A 557 49.40 13.95 3.75
C ILE A 557 50.39 14.00 2.59
N TRP A 558 50.75 15.23 2.18
CA TRP A 558 51.71 15.51 1.13
C TRP A 558 52.74 16.53 1.61
N GLY A 559 53.99 16.37 1.17
CA GLY A 559 55.06 17.30 1.50
C GLY A 559 56.42 16.63 1.53
N ASP A 560 57.47 17.45 1.50
CA ASP A 560 58.85 16.97 1.53
C ASP A 560 59.17 16.17 2.82
N ALA A 561 58.53 16.55 3.94
CA ALA A 561 58.64 15.89 5.23
C ALA A 561 58.20 14.42 5.19
N VAL A 562 57.20 14.06 4.37
CA VAL A 562 56.75 12.67 4.19
C VAL A 562 57.85 11.82 3.57
N ASN A 563 58.50 12.35 2.53
CA ASN A 563 59.62 11.67 1.87
C ASN A 563 60.83 11.56 2.80
N THR A 564 61.07 12.57 3.63
CA THR A 564 62.14 12.53 4.63
C THR A 564 61.88 11.47 5.70
N ALA A 565 60.65 11.37 6.21
CA ALA A 565 60.27 10.33 7.19
C ALA A 565 60.43 8.92 6.63
N SER A 566 60.01 8.69 5.38
CA SER A 566 60.23 7.42 4.69
C SER A 566 61.73 7.13 4.51
N ALA A 567 62.55 8.13 4.20
CA ALA A 567 63.99 7.96 4.11
C ALA A 567 64.64 7.65 5.48
N MET A 568 64.10 8.20 6.59
CA MET A 568 64.55 7.84 7.95
C MET A 568 64.26 6.37 8.27
N GLU A 569 63.12 5.83 7.82
CA GLU A 569 62.79 4.42 8.04
C GLU A 569 63.76 3.54 7.27
N SER A 570 63.95 3.82 5.97
CA SER A 570 64.76 2.98 5.11
C SER A 570 66.25 3.00 5.48
N ALA A 571 66.73 4.09 6.09
CA ALA A 571 68.08 4.21 6.65
C ALA A 571 68.18 3.69 8.10
N GLY A 572 67.06 3.27 8.70
CA GLY A 572 66.98 2.73 10.04
C GLY A 572 67.44 1.27 10.13
N GLU A 573 67.64 0.82 11.37
CA GLU A 573 68.03 -0.56 11.69
C GLU A 573 66.87 -1.30 12.35
N ALA A 574 66.78 -2.61 12.11
CA ALA A 574 65.73 -3.43 12.68
C ALA A 574 65.82 -3.46 14.21
N GLY A 575 64.68 -3.31 14.87
CA GLY A 575 64.59 -3.22 16.33
C GLY A 575 65.00 -1.87 16.92
N LYS A 576 65.39 -0.89 16.10
CA LYS A 576 65.72 0.48 16.54
C LYS A 576 64.68 1.49 16.05
N VAL A 577 64.57 2.61 16.76
CA VAL A 577 63.79 3.77 16.33
C VAL A 577 64.76 4.83 15.84
N ASN A 578 64.74 5.11 14.53
CA ASN A 578 65.60 6.09 13.89
C ASN A 578 64.86 7.42 13.74
N ILE A 579 65.47 8.52 14.20
CA ILE A 579 64.88 9.86 14.10
C ILE A 579 65.83 10.82 13.38
N SER A 580 65.24 11.77 12.63
CA SER A 580 65.98 12.89 12.03
C SER A 580 66.43 13.91 13.08
N GLU A 581 67.43 14.73 12.75
CA GLU A 581 67.82 15.89 13.58
C GLU A 581 66.65 16.81 13.94
N ALA A 582 65.73 17.08 13.00
CA ALA A 582 64.57 17.92 13.26
C ALA A 582 63.70 17.37 14.39
N THR A 583 63.43 16.06 14.39
CA THR A 583 62.70 15.40 15.47
C THR A 583 63.50 15.41 16.77
N PHE A 584 64.80 15.13 16.69
CA PHE A 584 65.70 15.15 17.86
C PHE A 584 65.67 16.51 18.56
N GLN A 585 65.74 17.63 17.84
CA GLN A 585 65.66 18.96 18.44
C GLN A 585 64.33 19.19 19.18
N CYS A 586 63.24 18.54 18.77
CA CYS A 586 61.95 18.62 19.46
C CYS A 586 61.87 17.78 20.74
N VAL A 587 62.67 16.72 20.88
CA VAL A 587 62.55 15.74 21.99
C VAL A 587 63.81 15.53 22.83
N LYS A 588 64.92 16.21 22.51
CA LYS A 588 66.22 16.03 23.18
C LYS A 588 66.20 16.28 24.69
N ASP A 589 65.27 17.10 25.17
CA ASP A 589 65.15 17.49 26.57
C ASP A 589 64.15 16.59 27.33
N GLU A 590 63.56 15.58 26.68
CA GLU A 590 62.65 14.62 27.30
C GLU A 590 63.40 13.64 28.21
N PRO A 591 63.12 13.59 29.52
CA PRO A 591 63.93 12.83 30.48
C PRO A 591 63.83 11.31 30.34
N GLY A 592 62.83 10.81 29.61
CA GLY A 592 62.59 9.38 29.39
C GLY A 592 63.28 8.79 28.15
N PHE A 593 64.06 9.60 27.41
CA PHE A 593 64.68 9.18 26.17
C PHE A 593 66.21 9.28 26.22
N VAL A 594 66.86 8.25 25.71
CA VAL A 594 68.31 8.22 25.50
C VAL A 594 68.58 8.21 24.01
N PHE A 595 69.48 9.11 23.57
CA PHE A 595 69.79 9.30 22.16
C PHE A 595 71.22 8.87 21.85
N THR A 596 71.38 8.07 20.79
CA THR A 596 72.69 7.69 20.26
C THR A 596 72.88 8.34 18.89
N PRO A 597 73.86 9.26 18.73
CA PRO A 597 74.11 9.90 17.44
C PRO A 597 74.66 8.90 16.43
N ARG A 598 74.16 8.95 15.20
CA ARG A 598 74.64 8.15 14.06
C ARG A 598 75.54 8.94 13.11
N GLY A 599 75.59 10.26 13.28
CA GLY A 599 76.25 11.18 12.36
C GLY A 599 75.49 11.32 11.05
N LYS A 600 76.18 11.83 10.04
CA LYS A 600 75.68 11.97 8.67
C LYS A 600 75.54 10.62 7.99
N VAL A 601 74.31 10.17 7.79
CA VAL A 601 73.97 8.93 7.09
C VAL A 601 73.40 9.28 5.71
N GLN A 602 73.85 8.61 4.66
CA GLN A 602 73.34 8.78 3.31
C GLN A 602 71.90 8.28 3.20
N ALA A 603 70.94 9.20 3.11
CA ALA A 603 69.52 8.92 2.98
C ALA A 603 69.09 8.90 1.50
N LYS A 604 68.29 7.89 1.13
CA LYS A 604 67.82 7.68 -0.26
C LYS A 604 67.06 8.91 -0.77
N GLY A 605 67.60 9.56 -1.81
CA GLY A 605 66.98 10.73 -2.43
C GLY A 605 67.05 12.03 -1.62
N LYS A 606 67.77 12.05 -0.49
CA LYS A 606 67.92 13.23 0.39
C LYS A 606 69.37 13.67 0.62
N GLY A 607 70.35 12.80 0.32
CA GLY A 607 71.76 13.08 0.61
C GLY A 607 72.12 12.70 2.04
N GLU A 608 73.24 13.24 2.54
CA GLU A 608 73.68 13.03 3.92
C GLU A 608 72.78 13.77 4.91
N MET A 609 72.25 13.04 5.90
CA MET A 609 71.39 13.60 6.96
C MET A 609 71.88 13.16 8.34
N GLU A 610 71.86 14.07 9.30
CA GLU A 610 72.11 13.75 10.71
C GLU A 610 70.95 12.93 11.28
N MET A 611 71.28 11.80 11.90
CA MET A 611 70.31 10.85 12.45
C MET A 611 70.68 10.41 13.86
N TYR A 612 69.67 10.01 14.62
CA TYR A 612 69.82 9.51 15.98
C TYR A 612 69.00 8.23 16.16
N PHE A 613 69.53 7.28 16.91
CA PHE A 613 68.69 6.26 17.53
C PHE A 613 68.15 6.78 18.85
N VAL A 614 66.88 6.46 19.13
CA VAL A 614 66.24 6.76 20.41
C VAL A 614 65.82 5.46 21.10
N GLU A 615 66.03 5.41 22.41
CA GLU A 615 65.69 4.30 23.30
C GLU A 615 65.03 4.83 24.58
N ARG A 616 64.35 3.96 25.34
CA ARG A 616 63.85 4.32 26.67
C ARG A 616 65.02 4.41 27.65
N GLY A 617 65.08 5.53 28.39
CA GLY A 617 66.07 5.78 29.45
C GLY A 617 65.80 5.09 30.77
#